data_AF-A0A2G6X839-F1
#
_entry.id   AF-A0A2G6X839-F1
#
_cell.length_a   1.000
_cell.length_b   1.000
_cell.length_c   1.000
_cell.angle_alpha   90.00
_cell.angle_beta   90.00
_cell.angle_gamma   90.00
#
_symmetry.space_group_name_H-M   'P 1'
#
loop_
_entity.id
_entity.type
_entity.pdbx_description
1 polymer ?
#
loop_
_entity_poly.entity_id
_entity_poly.type
_entity_poly.pdbx_seq_one_letter_code
_entity_poly.pdbx_strand_id
1 'polypeptide(L)'
;MSFESDFEKMTTAVKAAEDEIVMAAMFHETWKPAAFDEDLRARIGTSYAAHSFNIVRIALRREMILALMRVWDRSKEAVRMTAIAEKLKDERFFQDLVAKRAVRLGMAASGVEALLTEALDQKRQAVLSLVRKYAEGGPGHVAFKKIKALRDERLAHRQAVDASAARDDPDDKEVEAFYVDSLSVVTFLLSLVLAKAFDLNEAGDVYRHHAKFFWAGARGERTEGHPNYRKPTGE
;
A
#
# COMPACT_ATOMS: atom_id res chain seq x y z
N MET A 1 10.54 -26.52 14.72
CA MET A 1 9.21 -25.86 14.85
C MET A 1 8.24 -26.62 13.94
N SER A 2 6.99 -26.81 14.37
CA SER A 2 5.99 -27.50 13.56
C SER A 2 5.44 -26.58 12.46
N PHE A 3 5.08 -27.16 11.32
CA PHE A 3 4.41 -26.46 10.21
C PHE A 3 3.22 -25.63 10.70
N GLU A 4 2.37 -26.20 11.57
CA GLU A 4 1.18 -25.50 12.09
C GLU A 4 1.52 -24.20 12.83
N SER A 5 2.57 -24.21 13.67
CA SER A 5 2.97 -22.99 14.39
C SER A 5 3.49 -21.90 13.45
N ASP A 6 4.25 -22.28 12.43
CA ASP A 6 4.77 -21.33 11.45
C ASP A 6 3.67 -20.83 10.50
N PHE A 7 2.73 -21.71 10.12
CA PHE A 7 1.58 -21.37 9.29
C PHE A 7 0.61 -20.43 10.03
N GLU A 8 0.38 -20.63 11.33
CA GLU A 8 -0.43 -19.74 12.16
C GLU A 8 0.19 -18.34 12.26
N LYS A 9 1.51 -18.26 12.50
CA LYS A 9 2.24 -16.97 12.50
C LYS A 9 2.13 -16.26 11.14
N MET A 10 2.30 -16.99 10.03
CA MET A 10 2.17 -16.44 8.69
C MET A 10 0.73 -15.96 8.43
N THR A 11 -0.27 -16.73 8.87
CA THR A 11 -1.69 -16.36 8.76
C THR A 11 -1.98 -15.04 9.47
N THR A 12 -1.50 -14.89 10.72
CA THR A 12 -1.64 -13.64 11.49
C THR A 12 -0.94 -12.48 10.81
N ALA A 13 0.28 -12.70 10.30
CA ALA A 13 1.05 -11.69 9.59
C ALA A 13 0.35 -11.24 8.29
N VAL A 14 -0.23 -12.17 7.53
CA VAL A 14 -0.96 -11.85 6.28
C VAL A 14 -2.26 -11.10 6.57
N LYS A 15 -2.98 -11.42 7.64
CA LYS A 15 -4.17 -10.65 8.06
C LYS A 15 -3.81 -9.23 8.49
N ALA A 16 -2.73 -9.06 9.27
CA ALA A 16 -2.26 -7.72 9.62
C ALA A 16 -1.85 -6.92 8.37
N ALA A 17 -1.24 -7.57 7.37
CA ALA A 17 -0.92 -6.91 6.10
C ALA A 17 -2.17 -6.50 5.32
N GLU A 18 -3.25 -7.26 5.42
CA GLU A 18 -4.54 -6.90 4.84
C GLU A 18 -5.08 -5.61 5.42
N ASP A 19 -5.11 -5.49 6.75
CA ASP A 19 -5.62 -4.30 7.43
C ASP A 19 -4.80 -3.06 7.04
N GLU A 20 -3.48 -3.20 7.03
CA GLU A 20 -2.57 -2.11 6.69
C GLU A 20 -2.63 -1.71 5.21
N ILE A 21 -2.76 -2.66 4.28
CA ILE A 21 -2.84 -2.34 2.86
C ILE A 21 -4.19 -1.72 2.50
N VAL A 22 -5.28 -2.13 3.16
CA VAL A 22 -6.58 -1.48 3.01
C VAL A 22 -6.50 -0.03 3.49
N MET A 23 -5.86 0.21 4.63
CA MET A 23 -5.60 1.57 5.12
C MET A 23 -4.74 2.39 4.15
N ALA A 24 -3.70 1.79 3.57
CA ALA A 24 -2.89 2.44 2.54
C ALA A 24 -3.74 2.83 1.32
N ALA A 25 -4.63 1.94 0.86
CA ALA A 25 -5.53 2.20 -0.27
C ALA A 25 -6.51 3.35 0.02
N MET A 26 -7.07 3.41 1.23
CA MET A 26 -7.93 4.52 1.67
C MET A 26 -7.25 5.88 1.52
N PHE A 27 -6.03 5.98 2.06
CA PHE A 27 -5.26 7.22 2.01
C PHE A 27 -4.77 7.54 0.60
N HIS A 28 -4.32 6.52 -0.15
CA HIS A 28 -3.84 6.67 -1.52
C HIS A 28 -4.93 7.21 -2.45
N GLU A 29 -6.09 6.56 -2.49
CA GLU A 29 -7.17 6.94 -3.41
C GLU A 29 -7.77 8.31 -3.06
N THR A 30 -7.69 8.72 -1.79
CA THR A 30 -8.05 10.08 -1.35
C THR A 30 -6.95 11.09 -1.68
N TRP A 31 -5.68 10.73 -1.58
CA TRP A 31 -4.54 11.61 -1.87
C TRP A 31 -4.34 11.87 -3.36
N LYS A 32 -4.56 10.84 -4.19
CA LYS A 32 -4.21 10.83 -5.63
C LYS A 32 -4.79 12.02 -6.40
N PRO A 33 -6.08 12.40 -6.27
CA PRO A 33 -6.60 13.60 -6.93
C PRO A 33 -5.88 14.87 -6.46
N ALA A 34 -5.63 15.04 -5.16
CA ALA A 34 -4.92 16.21 -4.65
C ALA A 34 -3.45 16.30 -5.13
N ALA A 35 -2.83 15.18 -5.48
CA ALA A 35 -1.48 15.13 -6.02
C ALA A 35 -1.43 15.44 -7.51
N PHE A 36 -2.32 14.83 -8.30
CA PHE A 36 -2.19 14.77 -9.77
C PHE A 36 -3.26 15.53 -10.56
N ASP A 37 -4.39 15.89 -9.97
CA ASP A 37 -5.44 16.68 -10.65
C ASP A 37 -5.01 18.16 -10.73
N GLU A 38 -4.58 18.58 -11.92
CA GLU A 38 -4.15 19.96 -12.20
C GLU A 38 -5.28 20.97 -12.04
N ASP A 39 -6.50 20.62 -12.47
CA ASP A 39 -7.66 21.50 -12.38
C ASP A 39 -8.11 21.71 -10.93
N LEU A 40 -8.08 20.66 -10.11
CA LEU A 40 -8.30 20.77 -8.66
C LEU A 40 -7.26 21.68 -8.02
N ARG A 41 -5.97 21.49 -8.32
CA ARG A 41 -4.90 22.32 -7.77
C ARG A 41 -4.99 23.77 -8.23
N ALA A 42 -5.35 24.02 -9.49
CA ALA A 42 -5.54 25.37 -10.02
C ALA A 42 -6.73 26.09 -9.34
N ARG A 43 -7.87 25.40 -9.19
CA ARG A 43 -9.07 25.95 -8.51
C ARG A 43 -8.81 26.35 -7.07
N ILE A 44 -8.00 25.57 -6.36
CA ILE A 44 -7.72 25.80 -4.93
C ILE A 44 -6.49 26.69 -4.72
N GLY A 45 -5.49 26.62 -5.59
CA GLY A 45 -4.15 27.17 -5.39
C GLY A 45 -4.07 28.70 -5.27
N THR A 46 -5.10 29.41 -5.73
CA THR A 46 -5.18 30.89 -5.65
C THR A 46 -6.07 31.38 -4.50
N SER A 47 -6.45 30.49 -3.59
CA SER A 47 -7.45 30.72 -2.55
C SER A 47 -6.88 30.62 -1.14
N TYR A 48 -7.56 31.18 -0.13
CA TYR A 48 -7.21 30.98 1.29
C TYR A 48 -7.28 29.49 1.69
N ALA A 49 -8.10 28.69 1.01
CA ALA A 49 -8.16 27.25 1.21
C ALA A 49 -6.90 26.50 0.74
N ALA A 50 -5.99 27.14 -0.03
CA ALA A 50 -4.77 26.52 -0.54
C ALA A 50 -3.87 25.97 0.58
N HIS A 51 -3.79 26.66 1.71
CA HIS A 51 -2.96 26.20 2.83
C HIS A 51 -3.53 24.93 3.46
N SER A 52 -4.83 24.92 3.78
CA SER A 52 -5.53 23.74 4.31
C SER A 52 -5.48 22.57 3.34
N PHE A 53 -5.67 22.82 2.04
CA PHE A 53 -5.54 21.79 1.00
C PHE A 53 -4.15 21.15 1.00
N ASN A 54 -3.09 21.95 1.09
CA ASN A 54 -1.73 21.44 1.16
C ASN A 54 -1.48 20.62 2.43
N ILE A 55 -2.00 21.05 3.58
CA ILE A 55 -1.92 20.29 4.84
C ILE A 55 -2.59 18.92 4.68
N VAL A 56 -3.81 18.88 4.15
CA VAL A 56 -4.54 17.63 3.92
C VAL A 56 -3.77 16.73 2.95
N ARG A 57 -3.29 17.28 1.83
CA ARG A 57 -2.50 16.53 0.84
C ARG A 57 -1.25 15.90 1.45
N ILE A 58 -0.49 16.66 2.25
CA ILE A 58 0.72 16.16 2.91
C ILE A 58 0.38 15.10 3.96
N ALA A 59 -0.68 15.31 4.74
CA ALA A 59 -1.14 14.35 5.76
C ALA A 59 -1.56 13.03 5.14
N LEU A 60 -2.36 13.05 4.06
CA LEU A 60 -2.79 11.83 3.37
C LEU A 60 -1.58 11.07 2.77
N ARG A 61 -0.65 11.78 2.11
CA ARG A 61 0.60 11.17 1.60
C ARG A 61 1.42 10.54 2.72
N ARG A 62 1.47 11.19 3.89
CA ARG A 62 2.16 10.66 5.06
C ARG A 62 1.54 9.38 5.56
N GLU A 63 0.25 9.39 5.85
CA GLU A 63 -0.41 8.22 6.43
C GLU A 63 -0.41 7.03 5.49
N MET A 64 -0.53 7.27 4.18
CA MET A 64 -0.33 6.24 3.15
C MET A 64 1.07 5.62 3.23
N ILE A 65 2.13 6.43 3.26
CA ILE A 65 3.52 5.94 3.38
C ILE A 65 3.72 5.17 4.69
N LEU A 66 3.17 5.65 5.80
CA LEU A 66 3.27 4.96 7.09
C LEU A 66 2.57 3.60 7.05
N ALA A 67 1.38 3.50 6.47
CA ALA A 67 0.65 2.25 6.30
C ALA A 67 1.43 1.26 5.41
N LEU A 68 1.92 1.73 4.26
CA LEU A 68 2.79 0.92 3.40
C LEU A 68 4.03 0.43 4.14
N MET A 69 4.70 1.28 4.91
CA MET A 69 5.88 0.86 5.66
C MET A 69 5.55 -0.14 6.78
N ARG A 70 4.35 -0.15 7.37
CA ARG A 70 3.93 -1.18 8.32
C ARG A 70 3.74 -2.56 7.68
N VAL A 71 3.43 -2.60 6.38
CA VAL A 71 3.40 -3.84 5.58
C VAL A 71 4.80 -4.40 5.37
N TRP A 72 5.85 -3.56 5.29
CA TRP A 72 7.19 -3.97 4.88
C TRP A 72 8.24 -4.02 6.00
N ASP A 73 8.13 -3.19 7.04
CA ASP A 73 9.21 -2.94 8.00
C ASP A 73 9.34 -4.04 9.07
N ARG A 74 10.51 -4.05 9.73
CA ARG A 74 11.00 -5.12 10.61
C ARG A 74 10.60 -4.97 12.08
N SER A 75 9.67 -4.06 12.43
CA SER A 75 9.23 -3.94 13.82
C SER A 75 8.69 -5.29 14.31
N LYS A 76 8.77 -5.57 15.61
CA LYS A 76 8.22 -6.82 16.20
C LYS A 76 6.69 -6.89 16.05
N GLU A 77 6.06 -5.77 15.71
CA GLU A 77 4.62 -5.58 15.53
C GLU A 77 4.22 -5.41 14.05
N ALA A 78 5.18 -5.27 13.13
CA ALA A 78 4.96 -5.02 11.71
C ALA A 78 5.12 -6.29 10.87
N VAL A 79 4.47 -6.33 9.71
CA VAL A 79 4.51 -7.47 8.82
C VAL A 79 5.89 -7.52 8.14
N ARG A 80 6.60 -8.63 8.33
CA ARG A 80 7.95 -8.79 7.79
C ARG A 80 7.88 -9.45 6.43
N MET A 81 7.66 -8.66 5.36
CA MET A 81 7.62 -9.20 3.98
C MET A 81 8.83 -10.07 3.66
N THR A 82 10.02 -9.70 4.14
CA THR A 82 11.23 -10.53 3.96
C THR A 82 11.13 -11.86 4.71
N ALA A 83 10.57 -11.90 5.92
CA ALA A 83 10.43 -13.14 6.67
C ALA A 83 9.36 -14.07 6.05
N ILE A 84 8.26 -13.50 5.56
CA ILE A 84 7.25 -14.23 4.79
C ILE A 84 7.89 -14.80 3.52
N ALA A 85 8.67 -14.00 2.78
CA ALA A 85 9.37 -14.45 1.59
C ALA A 85 10.38 -15.58 1.91
N GLU A 86 11.17 -15.47 2.97
CA GLU A 86 12.09 -16.55 3.38
C GLU A 86 11.34 -17.84 3.74
N LYS A 87 10.17 -17.75 4.37
CA LYS A 87 9.33 -18.93 4.64
C LYS A 87 8.73 -19.52 3.37
N LEU A 88 8.30 -18.69 2.42
CA LEU A 88 7.78 -19.15 1.14
C LEU A 88 8.85 -19.77 0.24
N LYS A 89 10.13 -19.40 0.39
CA LYS A 89 11.25 -20.05 -0.31
C LYS A 89 11.52 -21.47 0.18
N ASP A 90 11.11 -21.81 1.41
CA ASP A 90 11.25 -23.17 1.93
C ASP A 90 10.28 -24.09 1.18
N GLU A 91 10.83 -24.92 0.31
CA GLU A 91 10.05 -25.84 -0.53
C GLU A 91 9.21 -26.79 0.33
N ARG A 92 9.73 -27.27 1.46
CA ARG A 92 8.98 -28.17 2.35
C ARG A 92 7.77 -27.45 2.94
N PHE A 93 7.97 -26.23 3.43
CA PHE A 93 6.88 -25.42 3.96
C PHE A 93 5.81 -25.14 2.89
N PHE A 94 6.24 -24.87 1.64
CA PHE A 94 5.33 -24.65 0.53
C PHE A 94 4.53 -25.91 0.19
N GLN A 95 5.16 -27.08 0.10
CA GLN A 95 4.46 -28.34 -0.14
C GLN A 95 3.45 -28.65 0.98
N ASP A 96 3.82 -28.44 2.24
CA ASP A 96 2.90 -28.60 3.38
C ASP A 96 1.71 -27.62 3.29
N LEU A 97 1.93 -26.38 2.81
CA LEU A 97 0.87 -25.40 2.54
C LEU A 97 -0.09 -25.88 1.44
N VAL A 98 0.44 -26.41 0.33
CA VAL A 98 -0.38 -26.98 -0.76
C VAL A 98 -1.23 -28.14 -0.22
N ALA A 99 -0.59 -29.08 0.49
CA ALA A 99 -1.26 -30.25 1.05
C ALA A 99 -2.39 -29.85 2.01
N LYS A 100 -2.13 -28.90 2.93
CA LYS A 100 -3.15 -28.34 3.84
C LYS A 100 -4.35 -27.80 3.08
N ARG A 101 -4.12 -27.16 1.94
CA ARG A 101 -5.17 -26.56 1.11
C ARG A 101 -5.95 -27.59 0.29
N ALA A 102 -5.28 -28.60 -0.24
CA ALA A 102 -5.93 -29.72 -0.91
C ALA A 102 -6.88 -30.46 0.04
N VAL A 103 -6.45 -30.69 1.28
CA VAL A 103 -7.29 -31.29 2.34
C VAL A 103 -8.50 -30.42 2.65
N ARG A 104 -8.34 -29.10 2.80
CA ARG A 104 -9.46 -28.17 3.08
C ARG A 104 -10.53 -28.18 1.99
N LEU A 105 -10.15 -28.41 0.73
CA LEU A 105 -11.08 -28.49 -0.39
C LEU A 105 -11.79 -29.85 -0.48
N GLY A 106 -11.43 -30.83 0.36
CA GLY A 106 -11.98 -32.19 0.29
C GLY A 106 -11.48 -32.96 -0.94
N MET A 107 -10.39 -32.52 -1.56
CA MET A 107 -9.94 -32.97 -2.88
C MET A 107 -8.69 -33.85 -2.79
N ALA A 108 -8.76 -34.94 -2.01
CA ALA A 108 -7.68 -35.93 -1.89
C ALA A 108 -7.51 -36.83 -3.15
N ALA A 109 -8.21 -36.53 -4.25
CA ALA A 109 -8.15 -37.30 -5.49
C ALA A 109 -6.88 -36.98 -6.30
N SER A 110 -6.27 -38.00 -6.91
CA SER A 110 -5.04 -37.89 -7.70
C SER A 110 -5.21 -36.94 -8.89
N GLY A 111 -4.43 -35.85 -8.91
CA GLY A 111 -4.35 -34.88 -10.02
C GLY A 111 -4.64 -33.42 -9.63
N VAL A 112 -5.45 -33.18 -8.59
CA VAL A 112 -5.80 -31.81 -8.14
C VAL A 112 -4.63 -31.14 -7.43
N GLU A 113 -3.83 -31.91 -6.69
CA GLU A 113 -2.65 -31.40 -6.00
C GLU A 113 -1.65 -30.79 -6.97
N ALA A 114 -1.42 -31.41 -8.13
CA ALA A 114 -0.52 -30.88 -9.16
C ALA A 114 -1.01 -29.52 -9.72
N LEU A 115 -2.31 -29.40 -10.02
CA LEU A 115 -2.90 -28.15 -10.48
C LEU A 115 -2.85 -27.06 -9.40
N LEU A 116 -3.08 -27.43 -8.15
CA LEU A 116 -3.02 -26.52 -7.01
C LEU A 116 -1.58 -26.05 -6.76
N THR A 117 -0.61 -26.96 -6.84
CA THR A 117 0.82 -26.63 -6.76
C THR A 117 1.19 -25.61 -7.82
N GLU A 118 0.83 -25.84 -9.08
CA GLU A 118 1.15 -24.92 -10.18
C GLU A 118 0.52 -23.52 -9.95
N ALA A 119 -0.78 -23.48 -9.63
CA ALA A 119 -1.49 -22.22 -9.42
C ALA A 119 -0.98 -21.43 -8.20
N LEU A 120 -0.54 -22.13 -7.14
CA LEU A 120 0.05 -21.49 -5.96
C LEU A 120 1.52 -21.12 -6.21
N ASP A 121 2.27 -21.89 -6.98
CA ASP A 121 3.67 -21.58 -7.27
C ASP A 121 3.80 -20.29 -8.07
N GLN A 122 2.93 -20.05 -9.06
CA GLN A 122 2.90 -18.78 -9.79
C GLN A 122 2.77 -17.57 -8.85
N LYS A 123 1.87 -17.65 -7.87
CA LYS A 123 1.66 -16.59 -6.86
C LYS A 123 2.86 -16.49 -5.91
N ARG A 124 3.43 -17.63 -5.51
CA ARG A 124 4.65 -17.69 -4.70
C ARG A 124 5.78 -16.95 -5.40
N GLN A 125 6.05 -17.26 -6.67
CA GLN A 125 7.09 -16.61 -7.46
C GLN A 125 6.83 -15.12 -7.62
N ALA A 126 5.58 -14.70 -7.82
CA ALA A 126 5.22 -13.29 -7.90
C ALA A 126 5.54 -12.54 -6.60
N VAL A 127 5.19 -13.10 -5.43
CA VAL A 127 5.56 -12.54 -4.12
C VAL A 127 7.08 -12.45 -3.97
N LEU A 128 7.79 -13.54 -4.25
CA LEU A 128 9.25 -13.59 -4.10
C LEU A 128 9.96 -12.57 -5.02
N SER A 129 9.48 -12.41 -6.25
CA SER A 129 9.98 -11.43 -7.21
C SER A 129 9.78 -10.00 -6.73
N LEU A 130 8.57 -9.64 -6.29
CA LEU A 130 8.25 -8.30 -5.78
C LEU A 130 9.02 -7.99 -4.49
N VAL A 131 9.16 -8.94 -3.57
CA VAL A 131 9.99 -8.74 -2.36
C VAL A 131 11.46 -8.54 -2.74
N ARG A 132 11.98 -9.31 -3.71
CA ARG A 132 13.36 -9.16 -4.20
C ARG A 132 13.57 -7.81 -4.90
N LYS A 133 12.57 -7.27 -5.59
CA LYS A 133 12.64 -5.94 -6.23
C LYS A 133 13.03 -4.84 -5.24
N TYR A 134 12.53 -4.90 -4.01
CA TYR A 134 12.78 -3.89 -2.97
C TYR A 134 13.87 -4.29 -1.96
N ALA A 135 14.32 -5.55 -1.98
CA ALA A 135 15.48 -6.02 -1.23
C ALA A 135 16.79 -5.36 -1.72
N GLU A 136 17.87 -5.51 -0.94
CA GLU A 136 19.19 -4.99 -1.30
C GLU A 136 19.66 -5.53 -2.66
N GLY A 137 20.13 -4.63 -3.53
CA GLY A 137 20.51 -4.94 -4.92
C GLY A 137 19.34 -5.02 -5.92
N GLY A 138 18.09 -4.93 -5.47
CA GLY A 138 16.91 -4.90 -6.35
C GLY A 138 16.69 -3.52 -7.00
N PRO A 139 16.02 -3.44 -8.17
CA PRO A 139 15.81 -2.19 -8.89
C PRO A 139 14.90 -1.19 -8.15
N GLY A 140 14.04 -1.65 -7.24
CA GLY A 140 13.22 -0.80 -6.38
C GLY A 140 13.89 -0.41 -5.06
N HIS A 141 15.09 -0.91 -4.77
CA HIS A 141 15.73 -0.73 -3.47
C HIS A 141 16.01 0.73 -3.10
N VAL A 142 16.41 1.54 -4.09
CA VAL A 142 16.67 2.97 -3.90
C VAL A 142 15.39 3.69 -3.48
N ALA A 143 14.29 3.49 -4.21
CA ALA A 143 12.98 4.05 -3.87
C ALA A 143 12.52 3.59 -2.46
N PHE A 144 12.69 2.30 -2.14
CA PHE A 144 12.37 1.79 -0.80
C PHE A 144 13.19 2.48 0.31
N LYS A 145 14.49 2.71 0.09
CA LYS A 145 15.33 3.45 1.05
C LYS A 145 14.85 4.88 1.26
N LYS A 146 14.48 5.59 0.20
CA LYS A 146 13.92 6.96 0.30
C LYS A 146 12.59 6.98 1.07
N ILE A 147 11.68 6.06 0.75
CA ILE A 147 10.39 5.94 1.45
C ILE A 147 10.59 5.58 2.92
N LYS A 148 11.53 4.69 3.22
CA LYS A 148 11.89 4.35 4.59
C LYS A 148 12.47 5.53 5.36
N ALA A 149 13.41 6.27 4.75
CA ALA A 149 13.98 7.47 5.33
C ALA A 149 12.90 8.51 5.65
N LEU A 150 11.97 8.76 4.72
CA LEU A 150 10.81 9.61 4.95
C LEU A 150 9.96 9.18 6.14
N ARG A 151 9.73 7.87 6.31
CA ARG A 151 8.99 7.34 7.46
C ARG A 151 9.76 7.58 8.75
N ASP A 152 11.05 7.28 8.76
CA ASP A 152 11.91 7.42 9.94
C ASP A 152 11.99 8.89 10.36
N GLU A 153 12.16 9.82 9.43
CA GLU A 153 12.10 11.27 9.65
C GLU A 153 10.73 11.73 10.17
N ARG A 154 9.64 11.30 9.55
CA ARG A 154 8.29 11.73 9.96
C ARG A 154 7.88 11.21 11.33
N LEU A 155 8.43 10.08 11.77
CA LEU A 155 8.32 9.61 13.14
C LEU A 155 9.31 10.33 14.07
N ALA A 156 10.52 10.61 13.58
CA ALA A 156 11.55 11.33 14.30
C ALA A 156 11.25 12.82 14.49
N HIS A 157 10.43 13.48 13.67
CA HIS A 157 10.04 14.89 13.83
C HIS A 157 9.06 15.14 15.00
N ARG A 158 8.79 14.14 15.86
CA ARG A 158 8.38 14.34 17.27
C ARG A 158 9.57 14.55 18.22
N GLN A 159 10.80 14.49 17.73
CA GLN A 159 12.06 14.77 18.40
C GLN A 159 12.83 15.79 17.54
N ALA A 160 12.86 17.02 18.06
CA ALA A 160 13.59 18.21 17.64
C ALA A 160 14.54 18.17 16.40
N VAL A 161 14.43 19.24 15.62
CA VAL A 161 15.38 19.84 14.66
C VAL A 161 15.02 19.67 13.17
N ASP A 162 14.84 20.83 12.54
CA ASP A 162 14.61 21.05 11.12
C ASP A 162 15.76 20.49 10.26
N ALA A 163 15.44 19.56 9.37
CA ALA A 163 16.32 19.17 8.27
C ALA A 163 15.74 19.71 6.96
N SER A 164 16.12 20.95 6.63
CA SER A 164 16.02 21.50 5.27
C SER A 164 17.40 21.42 4.61
N ALA A 165 17.75 20.25 4.10
CA ALA A 165 18.80 20.10 3.09
C ALA A 165 18.17 19.37 1.90
N ALA A 166 18.54 19.78 0.68
CA ALA A 166 18.01 19.32 -0.60
C ALA A 166 17.54 17.86 -0.55
N ARG A 167 16.22 17.67 -0.45
CA ARG A 167 15.61 16.39 -0.11
C ARG A 167 15.62 15.47 -1.32
N ASP A 168 16.25 14.31 -1.18
CA ASP A 168 16.05 13.17 -2.08
C ASP A 168 14.74 12.46 -1.69
N ASP A 169 13.65 13.23 -1.67
CA ASP A 169 12.30 12.71 -1.43
C ASP A 169 11.96 11.75 -2.57
N PRO A 170 11.32 10.59 -2.28
CA PRO A 170 10.82 9.74 -3.33
C PRO A 170 9.81 10.52 -4.16
N ASP A 171 9.96 10.45 -5.48
CA ASP A 171 9.03 11.09 -6.37
C ASP A 171 7.66 10.37 -6.31
N ASP A 172 6.60 11.06 -6.74
CA ASP A 172 5.26 10.49 -6.62
C ASP A 172 5.06 9.25 -7.52
N LYS A 173 5.89 9.04 -8.55
CA LYS A 173 5.86 7.81 -9.38
C LYS A 173 6.52 6.64 -8.68
N GLU A 174 7.63 6.86 -7.97
CA GLU A 174 8.29 5.87 -7.12
C GLU A 174 7.34 5.42 -6.01
N VAL A 175 6.61 6.36 -5.40
CA VAL A 175 5.57 6.06 -4.40
C VAL A 175 4.40 5.28 -5.01
N GLU A 176 3.89 5.69 -6.19
CA GLU A 176 2.82 4.96 -6.89
C GLU A 176 3.24 3.53 -7.22
N ALA A 177 4.44 3.33 -7.75
CA ALA A 177 4.96 2.02 -8.08
C ALA A 177 5.09 1.13 -6.84
N PHE A 178 5.61 1.68 -5.73
CA PHE A 178 5.69 0.96 -4.47
C PHE A 178 4.32 0.60 -3.89
N TYR A 179 3.33 1.49 -4.01
CA TYR A 179 1.96 1.23 -3.62
C TYR A 179 1.34 0.07 -4.42
N VAL A 180 1.40 0.12 -5.75
CA VAL A 180 0.84 -0.92 -6.64
C VAL A 180 1.49 -2.28 -6.40
N ASP A 181 2.81 -2.31 -6.25
CA ASP A 181 3.52 -3.54 -5.95
C ASP A 181 3.15 -4.09 -4.57
N SER A 182 2.97 -3.23 -3.57
CA SER A 182 2.53 -3.63 -2.24
C SER A 182 1.13 -4.24 -2.24
N LEU A 183 0.18 -3.63 -2.97
CA LEU A 183 -1.15 -4.20 -3.19
C LEU A 183 -1.06 -5.59 -3.81
N SER A 184 -0.22 -5.73 -4.83
CA SER A 184 -0.03 -7.00 -5.55
C SER A 184 0.54 -8.08 -4.62
N VAL A 185 1.58 -7.77 -3.85
CA VAL A 185 2.15 -8.69 -2.85
C VAL A 185 1.08 -9.17 -1.87
N VAL A 186 0.33 -8.25 -1.24
CA VAL A 186 -0.67 -8.64 -0.24
C VAL A 186 -1.83 -9.43 -0.88
N THR A 187 -2.25 -9.07 -2.08
CA THR A 187 -3.26 -9.84 -2.86
C THR A 187 -2.81 -11.28 -3.07
N PHE A 188 -1.57 -11.49 -3.51
CA PHE A 188 -1.03 -12.83 -3.68
C PHE A 188 -0.91 -13.58 -2.36
N LEU A 189 -0.50 -12.91 -1.27
CA LEU A 189 -0.41 -13.52 0.06
C LEU A 189 -1.78 -13.93 0.62
N LEU A 190 -2.81 -13.09 0.47
CA LEU A 190 -4.19 -13.42 0.83
C LEU A 190 -4.67 -14.64 0.07
N SER A 191 -4.38 -14.68 -1.24
CA SER A 191 -4.72 -15.81 -2.08
C SER A 191 -3.95 -17.06 -1.70
N LEU A 192 -2.65 -16.99 -1.41
CA LEU A 192 -1.77 -18.10 -1.05
C LEU A 192 -2.07 -18.69 0.32
N VAL A 193 -2.18 -17.84 1.33
CA VAL A 193 -2.18 -18.24 2.75
C VAL A 193 -3.59 -18.42 3.28
N LEU A 194 -4.50 -17.49 2.97
CA LEU A 194 -5.87 -17.50 3.53
C LEU A 194 -6.89 -18.16 2.61
N ALA A 195 -6.48 -18.48 1.37
CA ALA A 195 -7.36 -18.89 0.30
C ALA A 195 -8.46 -17.85 -0.03
N LYS A 196 -8.14 -16.56 0.15
CA LYS A 196 -9.05 -15.46 -0.14
C LYS A 196 -8.76 -14.92 -1.55
N ALA A 197 -9.78 -14.95 -2.41
CA ALA A 197 -9.77 -14.15 -3.63
C ALA A 197 -10.23 -12.74 -3.23
N PHE A 198 -9.30 -11.88 -2.85
CA PHE A 198 -9.59 -10.49 -2.51
C PHE A 198 -8.91 -9.61 -3.53
N ASP A 199 -9.71 -8.89 -4.32
CA ASP A 199 -9.19 -7.87 -5.21
C ASP A 199 -9.08 -6.55 -4.45
N LEU A 200 -7.86 -6.20 -4.04
CA LEU A 200 -7.62 -4.93 -3.37
C LEU A 200 -7.88 -3.72 -4.29
N ASN A 201 -7.95 -3.91 -5.61
CA ASN A 201 -8.34 -2.84 -6.53
C ASN A 201 -9.83 -2.50 -6.38
N GLU A 202 -10.70 -3.49 -6.16
CA GLU A 202 -12.13 -3.27 -5.92
C GLU A 202 -12.35 -2.50 -4.61
N ALA A 203 -11.57 -2.83 -3.56
CA ALA A 203 -11.57 -2.05 -2.33
C ALA A 203 -11.11 -0.60 -2.56
N GLY A 204 -10.11 -0.39 -3.43
CA GLY A 204 -9.66 0.93 -3.87
C GLY A 204 -10.75 1.73 -4.60
N ASP A 205 -11.56 1.08 -5.44
CA ASP A 205 -12.61 1.75 -6.21
C ASP A 205 -13.68 2.41 -5.35
N VAL A 206 -14.01 1.83 -4.18
CA VAL A 206 -14.92 2.44 -3.21
C VAL A 206 -14.35 3.77 -2.70
N TYR A 207 -13.08 3.78 -2.29
CA TYR A 207 -12.44 5.00 -1.79
C TYR A 207 -12.20 6.03 -2.89
N ARG A 208 -11.86 5.58 -4.11
CA ARG A 208 -11.76 6.42 -5.29
C ARG A 208 -13.08 7.11 -5.60
N HIS A 209 -14.18 6.37 -5.53
CA HIS A 209 -15.53 6.91 -5.73
C HIS A 209 -15.83 8.02 -4.73
N HIS A 210 -15.60 7.79 -3.43
CA HIS A 210 -15.82 8.82 -2.40
C HIS A 210 -14.88 10.02 -2.55
N ALA A 211 -13.60 9.78 -2.81
CA ALA A 211 -12.60 10.81 -3.03
C ALA A 211 -12.98 11.71 -4.21
N LYS A 212 -13.46 11.13 -5.31
CA LYS A 212 -13.96 11.87 -6.48
C LYS A 212 -15.02 12.89 -6.08
N PHE A 213 -16.04 12.48 -5.33
CA PHE A 213 -17.12 13.40 -4.93
C PHE A 213 -16.66 14.42 -3.89
N PHE A 214 -15.82 14.01 -2.94
CA PHE A 214 -15.25 14.92 -1.96
C PHE A 214 -14.45 16.05 -2.64
N TRP A 215 -13.51 15.70 -3.52
CA TRP A 215 -12.69 16.69 -4.23
C TRP A 215 -13.48 17.47 -5.28
N ALA A 216 -14.51 16.85 -5.89
CA ALA A 216 -15.43 17.57 -6.75
C ALA A 216 -16.25 18.62 -6.00
N GLY A 217 -16.44 18.50 -4.68
CA GLY A 217 -17.08 19.51 -3.83
C GLY A 217 -16.12 20.58 -3.31
N ALA A 218 -14.82 20.30 -3.27
CA ALA A 218 -13.82 21.25 -2.78
C ALA A 218 -13.72 22.47 -3.71
N ARG A 219 -13.88 23.66 -3.14
CA ARG A 219 -13.83 24.96 -3.86
C ARG A 219 -13.02 25.95 -3.04
N GLY A 220 -12.17 26.73 -3.72
CA GLY A 220 -11.58 27.92 -3.11
C GLY A 220 -12.60 29.05 -3.07
N GLU A 221 -12.40 30.07 -2.23
CA GLU A 221 -13.35 31.18 -2.12
C GLU A 221 -13.51 32.02 -3.40
N ARG A 222 -12.57 31.88 -4.34
CA ARG A 222 -12.59 32.52 -5.66
C ARG A 222 -13.25 31.66 -6.74
N THR A 223 -13.75 30.47 -6.42
CA THR A 223 -14.41 29.58 -7.36
C THR A 223 -15.93 29.68 -7.24
N GLU A 224 -16.62 29.76 -8.38
CA GLU A 224 -18.09 29.77 -8.42
C GLU A 224 -18.68 28.56 -7.66
N GLY A 225 -19.74 28.83 -6.89
CA GLY A 225 -20.38 27.86 -6.01
C GLY A 225 -19.85 27.81 -4.56
N HIS A 226 -18.76 28.51 -4.23
CA HIS A 226 -18.31 28.65 -2.84
C HIS A 226 -19.21 29.66 -2.06
N PRO A 227 -19.55 29.43 -0.77
CA PRO A 227 -20.42 30.34 0.00
C PRO A 227 -19.95 31.80 0.06
N ASN A 228 -18.62 32.02 0.03
CA ASN A 228 -18.00 33.34 0.02
C ASN A 228 -17.61 33.85 -1.38
N TYR A 229 -18.03 33.15 -2.45
CA TYR A 229 -17.70 33.57 -3.81
C TYR A 229 -18.32 34.93 -4.14
N ARG A 230 -17.48 35.85 -4.63
CA ARG A 230 -17.92 37.13 -5.18
C ARG A 230 -17.53 37.16 -6.65
N LYS A 231 -18.54 37.29 -7.52
CA LYS A 231 -18.32 37.42 -8.97
C LYS A 231 -17.43 38.64 -9.23
N PRO A 232 -16.38 38.54 -10.06
CA PRO A 232 -15.59 39.71 -10.44
C PRO A 232 -16.52 40.76 -11.05
N THR A 233 -16.65 41.91 -10.40
CA THR A 233 -17.26 43.09 -11.00
C THR A 233 -16.25 43.62 -11.99
N GLY A 234 -16.50 43.43 -13.29
CA GLY A 234 -15.60 43.89 -14.34
C GLY A 234 -15.36 45.39 -14.25
N GLU A 235 -14.08 45.78 -14.28
CA GLU A 235 -13.61 47.09 -14.75
C GLU A 235 -13.12 46.94 -16.20
#